data_AF-A0A351GF14-F1
#
_entry.id   AF-A0A351GF14-F1
#
_cell.length_a   1.000
_cell.length_b   1.000
_cell.length_c   1.000
_cell.angle_alpha   90.00
_cell.angle_beta   90.00
_cell.angle_gamma   90.00
#
_symmetry.space_group_name_H-M   'P 1'
#
loop_
_entity.id
_entity.type
_entity.pdbx_description
1 polymer ?
#
loop_
_entity_poly.entity_id
_entity_poly.type
_entity_poly.pdbx_seq_one_letter_code
_entity_poly.pdbx_strand_id
1 'polypeptide(L)' 'MNNIGIITGREYFTRVKKKSFILMTLLTPLLITAFYGIVIWVSVGQSSTVENQNIVVVDHSGIFMNKLE' A
#
# COMPACT_ATOMS: atom_id res chain seq x y z
N MET A 1 40.76 -5.14 -17.55
CA MET A 1 39.92 -4.18 -16.78
C MET A 1 39.71 -2.84 -17.48
N ASN A 2 40.48 -2.51 -18.54
CA ASN A 2 40.40 -1.21 -19.22
C ASN A 2 39.10 -0.91 -19.99
N ASN A 3 38.30 -1.94 -20.30
CA ASN A 3 37.13 -1.80 -21.19
C ASN A 3 35.78 -1.72 -20.46
N ILE A 4 35.77 -1.80 -19.13
CA ILE A 4 34.53 -1.89 -18.34
C ILE A 4 33.64 -0.66 -18.61
N GLY A 5 34.21 0.55 -18.59
CA GLY A 5 33.44 1.78 -18.84
C GLY A 5 32.81 1.83 -20.24
N ILE A 6 33.51 1.32 -21.27
CA ILE A 6 33.00 1.27 -22.64
C ILE A 6 31.82 0.31 -22.74
N ILE A 7 31.94 -0.86 -22.11
CA ILE A 7 30.89 -1.89 -22.10
C ILE A 7 29.66 -1.39 -21.34
N THR A 8 29.85 -0.79 -20.15
CA THR A 8 28.76 -0.23 -19.35
C THR A 8 28.05 0.91 -20.07
N GLY A 9 28.78 1.80 -20.75
CA GLY A 9 28.18 2.87 -21.54
C GLY A 9 27.25 2.31 -22.61
N ARG A 10 27.72 1.36 -23.43
CA ARG A 10 26.94 0.73 -24.50
C ARG A 10 25.67 0.06 -23.97
N GLU A 11 25.79 -0.66 -22.86
CA GLU A 11 24.67 -1.33 -22.21
C GLU A 11 23.65 -0.34 -21.63
N TYR A 12 24.13 0.74 -21.01
CA TYR A 12 23.30 1.81 -20.46
C TYR A 12 22.46 2.50 -21.55
N PHE A 13 23.07 2.88 -22.68
CA PHE A 13 22.33 3.48 -23.80
C PHE A 13 21.27 2.53 -24.36
N THR A 14 21.54 1.21 -24.36
CA THR A 14 20.62 0.22 -24.89
C THR A 14 19.46 -0.07 -23.93
N ARG A 15 19.74 -0.16 -22.62
CA ARG A 15 18.75 -0.53 -21.61
C ARG A 15 18.00 0.66 -21.02
N VAL A 16 18.71 1.73 -20.66
CA VAL A 16 18.15 2.84 -19.88
C VAL A 16 17.51 3.90 -20.78
N LYS A 17 18.05 4.18 -21.97
CA LYS A 17 17.43 5.14 -22.90
C LYS A 17 16.21 4.58 -23.66
N LYS A 18 15.92 3.29 -23.59
CA LYS A 18 14.71 2.75 -24.25
C LYS A 18 13.47 3.36 -23.60
N LYS A 19 12.50 3.80 -24.41
CA LYS A 19 11.26 4.41 -23.91
C LYS A 19 10.53 3.54 -22.89
N SER A 20 10.50 2.23 -23.12
CA SER A 20 9.90 1.26 -22.19
C SER A 20 10.57 1.22 -20.82
N PHE A 21 11.89 1.39 -20.72
CA PHE A 21 12.60 1.41 -19.43
C PHE A 21 12.21 2.65 -18.65
N ILE A 22 12.36 3.82 -19.27
CA ILE A 22 12.02 5.10 -18.64
C ILE A 22 10.56 5.10 -18.20
N LEU A 23 9.66 4.63 -19.05
CA LEU A 23 8.24 4.54 -18.74
C LEU A 23 8.00 3.64 -17.54
N MET A 24 8.51 2.40 -17.53
CA MET A 24 8.30 1.46 -16.42
C MET A 24 8.95 1.96 -15.12
N THR A 25 10.15 2.52 -15.18
CA THR A 25 10.86 3.06 -14.01
C THR A 25 10.09 4.20 -13.34
N LEU A 26 9.37 5.03 -14.11
CA LEU A 26 8.53 6.10 -13.56
C LEU A 26 7.11 5.62 -13.19
N LEU A 27 6.55 4.71 -14.00
CA LEU A 27 5.20 4.20 -13.81
C LEU A 27 5.09 3.36 -12.54
N THR A 28 6.07 2.50 -12.25
CA THR A 28 6.02 1.61 -11.08
C THR A 28 5.95 2.37 -9.75
N PRO A 29 6.84 3.33 -9.44
CA PRO A 29 6.71 4.14 -8.22
C PRO A 29 5.40 4.93 -8.15
N LEU A 30 4.94 5.46 -9.29
CA LEU A 30 3.70 6.22 -9.36
C LEU A 30 2.48 5.34 -9.02
N LEU A 31 2.43 4.13 -9.58
CA LEU A 31 1.38 3.16 -9.28
C LEU A 31 1.41 2.72 -7.82
N ILE A 32 2.59 2.51 -7.23
CA ILE A 32 2.75 2.17 -5.81
C ILE A 32 2.19 3.31 -4.93
N THR A 33 2.61 4.55 -5.20
CA THR A 33 2.12 5.73 -4.45
C THR A 33 0.62 5.90 -4.58
N ALA A 34 0.07 5.74 -5.79
CA ALA A 34 -1.37 5.83 -6.02
C ALA A 34 -2.14 4.74 -5.28
N PHE A 35 -1.67 3.49 -5.34
CA PHE A 35 -2.29 2.36 -4.66
C PHE A 35 -2.31 2.55 -3.14
N TYR A 36 -1.17 2.88 -2.53
CA TYR A 36 -1.12 3.14 -1.10
C TYR A 36 -1.93 4.38 -0.70
N GLY A 37 -1.97 5.42 -1.53
CA GLY A 37 -2.81 6.59 -1.32
C GLY A 37 -4.30 6.21 -1.21
N ILE A 38 -4.79 5.34 -2.11
CA ILE A 38 -6.17 4.84 -2.05
C ILE A 38 -6.40 4.02 -0.78
N VAL A 39 -5.51 3.09 -0.45
CA VAL A 39 -5.63 2.26 0.75
C VAL A 39 -5.72 3.12 2.01
N ILE A 40 -4.80 4.09 2.17
CA ILE A 40 -4.79 5.00 3.31
C ILE A 40 -6.09 5.82 3.36
N TRP A 41 -6.53 6.36 2.22
CA TRP A 41 -7.76 7.15 2.15
C TRP A 41 -8.99 6.35 2.60
N VAL A 42 -9.13 5.10 2.15
CA VAL A 42 -10.22 4.21 2.58
C VAL A 42 -10.10 3.89 4.07
N SER A 43 -8.91 3.51 4.55
CA SER A 43 -8.72 3.13 5.96
C SER A 43 -8.98 4.29 6.93
N VAL A 44 -8.58 5.51 6.59
CA VAL A 44 -8.85 6.71 7.39
C VAL A 44 -10.34 7.08 7.34
N GLY A 45 -10.97 6.95 6.18
CA GLY A 45 -12.41 7.15 6.03
C GLY A 45 -13.25 6.21 6.91
N GLN A 46 -12.81 4.94 7.05
CA GLN A 46 -13.49 3.95 7.91
C GLN A 46 -13.29 4.19 9.41
N SER A 47 -12.12 4.67 9.83
CA SER A 47 -11.80 4.88 11.25
C SER A 47 -12.45 6.12 11.87
N SER A 48 -12.98 7.03 11.03
CA SER A 48 -13.79 8.18 11.50
C SER A 48 -15.20 7.77 11.92
N THR A 49 -15.66 6.60 11.47
CA THR A 49 -16.86 5.97 12.01
C THR A 49 -16.41 5.09 13.16
N VAL A 50 -16.39 5.65 14.37
CA VAL A 50 -16.58 4.83 15.57
C VAL A 50 -17.99 4.28 15.44
N GLU A 51 -18.14 3.19 14.68
CA GLU A 51 -19.36 2.41 14.71
C GLU A 51 -19.43 1.94 16.15
N ASN A 52 -20.34 2.52 16.94
CA ASN A 52 -20.81 1.92 18.16
C ASN A 52 -21.44 0.59 17.75
N GLN A 53 -20.59 -0.43 17.65
CA GLN A 53 -20.95 -1.79 17.34
C GLN A 53 -21.82 -2.25 18.51
N ASN A 54 -23.14 -2.22 18.32
CA ASN A 54 -24.08 -2.67 19.32
C ASN A 54 -24.01 -4.19 19.40
N ILE A 55 -23.20 -4.70 20.32
CA ILE A 55 -23.03 -6.13 20.55
C ILE A 55 -24.14 -6.57 21.49
N VAL A 56 -25.10 -7.33 20.95
CA VAL A 56 -26.16 -7.94 21.76
C VAL A 56 -25.62 -9.20 22.42
N VAL A 57 -25.51 -9.17 23.75
CA VAL A 57 -25.09 -10.33 24.55
C VAL A 57 -26.34 -11.00 25.14
N VAL A 58 -26.55 -12.28 24.81
CA VAL A 58 -27.63 -13.10 25.39
C VAL A 58 -27.02 -13.98 26.48
N ASP A 59 -27.27 -13.62 27.75
CA ASP A 59 -26.80 -14.38 28.90
C ASP A 59 -27.98 -15.11 29.58
N HIS A 60 -27.96 -16.44 29.53
CA HIS A 60 -28.94 -17.28 30.21
C HIS A 60 -28.60 -17.56 31.69
N SER A 61 -27.36 -17.29 32.11
CA SER A 61 -26.88 -17.55 33.47
C SER A 61 -27.10 -16.38 34.43
N GLY A 62 -27.29 -15.17 33.89
CA GLY A 62 -27.50 -13.93 34.66
C GLY A 62 -26.24 -13.38 35.35
N ILE A 63 -25.08 -14.00 35.14
CA ILE A 63 -23.81 -13.65 35.79
C ILE A 63 -23.30 -12.29 35.31
N PHE A 64 -23.65 -11.90 34.08
CA PHE A 64 -23.16 -10.67 33.43
C PHE A 64 -24.13 -9.49 33.52
N MET A 65 -25.22 -9.61 34.27
CA MET A 65 -26.18 -8.53 34.51
C MET A 65 -25.47 -7.30 35.10
N ASN A 66 -25.59 -6.13 34.46
CA ASN A 66 -24.93 -4.87 34.87
C ASN A 66 -23.39 -4.93 34.94
N LYS A 67 -22.74 -5.90 34.30
CA LYS A 67 -21.27 -6.01 34.27
C LYS A 67 -20.64 -5.63 32.93
N LEU A 68 -21.45 -5.28 31.95
CA LEU A 68 -21.01 -4.88 30.61
C LEU A 68 -21.38 -3.40 30.42
N GLU A 69 -20.37 -2.58 30.13
CA GLU A 69 -20.48 -1.19 29.67
C GLU A 69 -20.33 -1.13 28.14
#